data_AF-A0A1G3TRK5-F1
#
_entry.id   AF-A0A1G3TRK5-F1
#
_cell.length_a   1.000
_cell.length_b   1.000
_cell.length_c   1.000
_cell.angle_alpha   90.00
_cell.angle_beta   90.00
_cell.angle_gamma   90.00
#
_symmetry.space_group_name_H-M   'P 1'
#
loop_
_entity.id
_entity.type
_entity.pdbx_description
1 polymer ?
#
loop_
_entity_poly.entity_id
_entity_poly.type
_entity_poly.pdbx_seq_one_letter_code
_entity_poly.pdbx_strand_id
1 'polypeptide(L)'
;MKCHIIFTMFFLFGLGVAGQSLAGQSLAEEKKYVGAKACMACHEKEYSNYMNFAKKAKSFESIKKMEAKLTPEEYRSCFECHTTGYGKPGGFESEEKPPDLKDAGCEVCHGPGSQHIEGGDPEKIIRDITMENCNTCHSKDRVEAFDFKPLLFGGAH
;
A
#
# COMPACT_ATOMS: atom_id res chain seq x y z
N MET A 1 61.55 -23.44 27.68
CA MET A 1 62.87 -23.51 27.02
C MET A 1 62.64 -23.67 25.52
N LYS A 2 63.36 -22.86 24.75
CA LYS A 2 63.44 -22.78 23.29
C LYS A 2 63.52 -24.17 22.63
N CYS A 3 62.95 -24.36 21.44
CA CYS A 3 63.76 -24.44 20.23
C CYS A 3 62.89 -24.52 18.96
N HIS A 4 63.21 -23.64 18.02
CA HIS A 4 62.73 -23.61 16.63
C HIS A 4 63.20 -24.84 15.86
N ILE A 5 62.36 -25.37 14.98
CA ILE A 5 62.81 -25.85 13.66
C ILE A 5 61.79 -25.39 12.61
N ILE A 6 62.30 -24.54 11.74
CA ILE A 6 61.70 -24.03 10.51
C ILE A 6 61.77 -25.16 9.49
N PHE A 7 60.63 -25.56 8.90
CA PHE A 7 60.63 -26.33 7.66
C PHE A 7 59.85 -25.54 6.61
N THR A 8 60.62 -24.81 5.82
CA THR A 8 60.24 -24.24 4.55
C THR A 8 59.72 -25.35 3.63
N MET A 9 58.40 -25.40 3.41
CA MET A 9 57.85 -25.96 2.18
C MET A 9 57.16 -24.84 1.42
N PHE A 10 57.80 -24.46 0.31
CA PHE A 10 57.19 -23.81 -0.83
C PHE A 10 55.92 -24.58 -1.20
N PHE A 11 54.75 -24.06 -0.83
CA PHE A 11 53.49 -24.46 -1.43
C PHE A 11 53.03 -23.36 -2.38
N LEU A 12 52.96 -23.78 -3.63
CA LEU A 12 52.54 -23.10 -4.83
C LEU A 12 51.43 -22.08 -4.59
N PHE A 13 51.68 -20.90 -5.15
CA PHE A 13 50.74 -19.80 -5.39
C PHE A 13 49.57 -20.31 -6.26
N GLY A 14 48.59 -20.96 -5.62
CA GLY A 14 47.32 -21.30 -6.23
C GLY A 14 46.43 -20.07 -6.21
N LEU A 15 46.26 -19.41 -7.36
CA LEU A 15 45.18 -18.46 -7.61
C LEU A 15 43.83 -19.17 -7.45
N GLY A 16 43.35 -19.28 -6.21
CA GLY A 16 41.98 -19.63 -5.89
C GLY A 16 41.15 -18.36 -5.81
N VAL A 17 40.83 -17.76 -6.97
CA VAL A 17 39.73 -16.78 -7.04
C VAL A 17 38.46 -17.58 -6.79
N ALA A 18 38.10 -17.73 -5.52
CA ALA A 18 36.80 -18.24 -5.12
C ALA A 18 35.77 -17.23 -5.66
N GLY A 19 35.21 -17.56 -6.83
CA GLY A 19 34.12 -16.84 -7.44
C GLY A 19 32.97 -16.80 -6.44
N GLN A 20 32.80 -15.65 -5.79
CA GLN A 20 31.55 -15.33 -5.12
C GLN A 20 30.50 -15.28 -6.22
N SER A 21 29.72 -16.35 -6.32
CA SER A 21 28.51 -16.38 -7.10
C SER A 21 27.58 -15.33 -6.48
N LEU A 22 27.58 -14.13 -7.06
CA LEU A 22 26.49 -13.18 -6.88
C LEU A 22 25.29 -13.80 -7.61
N ALA A 23 24.66 -14.77 -6.96
CA ALA A 23 23.29 -15.15 -7.27
C ALA A 23 22.47 -13.88 -7.10
N GLY A 24 22.17 -13.23 -8.23
CA GLY A 24 21.30 -12.08 -8.29
C GLY A 24 19.97 -12.47 -7.67
N GLN A 25 19.76 -12.05 -6.43
CA GLN A 25 18.43 -12.05 -5.84
C GLN A 25 17.62 -11.06 -6.67
N SER A 26 16.74 -11.59 -7.51
CA SER A 26 15.63 -10.83 -8.06
C SER A 26 14.82 -10.34 -6.85
N LEU A 27 15.08 -9.10 -6.43
CA LEU A 27 14.17 -8.40 -5.55
C LEU A 27 12.93 -8.13 -6.39
N ALA A 28 11.88 -8.92 -6.20
CA ALA A 28 10.58 -8.61 -6.76
C ALA A 28 10.24 -7.17 -6.36
N GLU A 29 10.00 -6.29 -7.34
CA GLU A 29 9.72 -4.89 -7.05
C GLU A 29 8.46 -4.79 -6.19
N GLU A 30 8.58 -4.08 -5.07
CA GLU A 30 7.48 -3.87 -4.13
C GLU A 30 6.34 -3.09 -4.80
N LYS A 31 5.11 -3.62 -4.73
CA LYS A 31 3.91 -2.96 -5.26
C LYS A 31 3.65 -1.66 -4.49
N LYS A 32 3.36 -0.58 -5.22
CA LYS A 32 3.11 0.75 -4.67
C LYS A 32 1.70 1.23 -5.03
N TYR A 33 1.14 2.04 -4.14
CA TYR A 33 -0.07 2.79 -4.44
C TYR A 33 0.25 3.92 -5.42
N VAL A 34 -0.67 4.18 -6.35
CA VAL A 34 -0.49 5.17 -7.44
C VAL A 34 -1.58 6.24 -7.48
N GLY A 35 -2.63 6.09 -6.68
CA GLY A 35 -3.76 7.01 -6.57
C GLY A 35 -4.81 6.82 -7.66
N ALA A 36 -6.06 7.17 -7.33
CA ALA A 36 -7.22 6.96 -8.18
C ALA A 36 -7.10 7.65 -9.57
N LYS A 37 -6.37 8.77 -9.65
CA LYS A 37 -6.16 9.50 -10.89
C LYS A 37 -5.37 8.69 -11.94
N ALA A 38 -4.47 7.81 -11.50
CA ALA A 38 -3.75 6.91 -12.42
C ALA A 38 -4.70 5.92 -13.11
N CYS A 39 -5.79 5.53 -12.44
CA CYS A 39 -6.79 4.61 -12.97
C CYS A 39 -7.64 5.25 -14.09
N MET A 40 -7.86 6.57 -14.03
CA MET A 40 -8.73 7.31 -14.97
C MET A 40 -8.31 7.15 -16.44
N ALA A 41 -7.00 7.01 -16.70
CA ALA A 41 -6.48 6.91 -18.08
C ALA A 41 -7.03 5.69 -18.86
N CYS A 42 -7.39 4.61 -18.16
CA CYS A 42 -7.97 3.41 -18.76
C CYS A 42 -9.40 3.11 -18.28
N HIS A 43 -9.79 3.63 -17.11
CA HIS A 43 -11.07 3.38 -16.43
C HIS A 43 -11.85 4.67 -16.20
N GLU A 44 -12.06 5.46 -17.26
CA GLU A 44 -12.71 6.77 -17.18
C GLU A 44 -14.12 6.69 -16.57
N LYS A 45 -14.91 5.69 -16.99
CA LYS A 45 -16.28 5.50 -16.51
C LYS A 45 -16.31 5.19 -15.03
N GLU A 46 -15.49 4.25 -14.56
CA GLU A 46 -15.42 3.85 -13.16
C GLU A 46 -14.89 5.01 -12.30
N TYR A 47 -13.87 5.73 -12.78
CA TYR A 47 -13.33 6.90 -12.11
C TYR A 47 -14.39 8.01 -12.00
N SER A 48 -15.13 8.29 -13.08
CA SER A 48 -16.22 9.27 -13.07
C SER A 48 -17.33 8.88 -12.10
N ASN A 49 -17.73 7.60 -12.08
CA ASN A 49 -18.72 7.12 -11.12
C ASN A 49 -18.23 7.28 -9.66
N TYR A 50 -16.97 6.92 -9.41
CA TYR A 50 -16.34 7.11 -8.11
C TYR A 50 -16.39 8.59 -7.67
N MET A 51 -15.92 9.51 -8.52
CA MET A 51 -15.88 10.93 -8.18
C MET A 51 -17.27 11.55 -7.97
N ASN A 52 -18.26 11.12 -8.74
CA ASN A 52 -19.60 11.72 -8.73
C ASN A 52 -20.53 11.13 -7.68
N PHE A 53 -20.41 9.83 -7.39
CA PHE A 53 -21.43 9.11 -6.62
C PHE A 53 -20.88 8.42 -5.36
N ALA A 54 -19.58 8.09 -5.30
CA ALA A 54 -19.04 7.40 -4.14
C ALA A 54 -18.76 8.38 -3.00
N LYS A 55 -19.34 8.12 -1.82
CA LYS A 55 -19.00 8.87 -0.60
C LYS A 55 -17.51 8.77 -0.23
N LYS A 56 -16.84 7.70 -0.69
CA LYS A 56 -15.42 7.44 -0.46
C LYS A 56 -14.52 8.47 -1.13
N ALA A 57 -14.97 9.12 -2.21
CA ALA A 57 -14.27 10.22 -2.86
C ALA A 57 -14.25 11.54 -2.05
N LYS A 58 -14.86 11.54 -0.85
CA LYS A 58 -14.86 12.65 0.11
C LYS A 58 -14.59 12.12 1.53
N SER A 59 -13.94 10.98 1.65
CA SER A 59 -13.70 10.33 2.94
C SER A 59 -12.80 11.19 3.82
N PHE A 60 -11.83 11.91 3.25
CA PHE A 60 -10.93 12.77 3.99
C PHE A 60 -11.66 13.96 4.63
N GLU A 61 -12.51 14.62 3.84
CA GLU A 61 -13.34 15.73 4.31
C GLU A 61 -14.21 15.31 5.51
N SER A 62 -14.69 14.07 5.49
CA SER A 62 -15.53 13.51 6.56
C SER A 62 -14.76 13.37 7.86
N ILE A 63 -13.53 12.84 7.82
CA ILE A 63 -12.71 12.67 9.04
C ILE A 63 -12.11 13.99 9.53
N LYS A 64 -11.83 14.95 8.63
CA LYS A 64 -11.32 16.27 9.03
C LYS A 64 -12.28 17.01 9.95
N LYS A 65 -13.59 16.79 9.80
CA LYS A 65 -14.62 17.34 10.70
C LYS A 65 -14.57 16.77 12.12
N MET A 66 -13.91 15.62 12.31
CA MET A 66 -13.75 14.95 13.60
C MET A 66 -12.46 15.32 14.31
N GLU A 67 -11.45 15.86 13.60
CA GLU A 67 -10.12 16.16 14.13
C GLU A 67 -10.15 16.93 15.45
N ALA A 68 -10.95 18.01 15.54
CA ALA A 68 -11.03 18.85 16.73
C ALA A 68 -11.63 18.14 17.97
N LYS A 69 -12.19 16.94 17.81
CA LYS A 69 -12.83 16.14 18.87
C LYS A 69 -12.00 14.93 19.30
N LEU A 70 -10.85 14.71 18.67
CA LEU A 70 -10.03 13.51 18.84
C LEU A 70 -8.63 13.89 19.32
N THR A 71 -7.98 12.97 20.00
CA THR A 71 -6.53 13.05 20.19
C THR A 71 -5.82 12.89 18.85
N PRO A 72 -4.57 13.39 18.70
CA PRO A 72 -3.78 13.19 17.50
C PRO A 72 -3.64 11.71 17.11
N GLU A 73 -3.54 10.82 18.10
CA GLU A 73 -3.44 9.37 17.92
C GLU A 73 -4.73 8.78 17.36
N GLU A 74 -5.87 9.12 17.95
CA GLU A 74 -7.19 8.69 17.45
C GLU A 74 -7.45 9.23 16.05
N TYR A 75 -7.10 10.48 15.79
CA TYR A 75 -7.28 11.08 14.46
C TYR A 75 -6.42 10.40 13.39
N ARG A 76 -5.16 10.07 13.70
CA ARG A 76 -4.30 9.29 12.79
C ARG A 76 -4.88 7.92 12.46
N SER A 77 -5.58 7.28 13.39
CA SER A 77 -6.24 5.99 13.12
C SER A 77 -7.36 6.07 12.07
N CYS A 78 -7.92 7.27 11.83
CA CYS A 78 -8.90 7.48 10.77
C CYS A 78 -8.30 7.28 9.37
N PHE A 79 -7.00 7.58 9.20
CA PHE A 79 -6.32 7.49 7.91
C PHE A 79 -6.25 6.07 7.37
N GLU A 80 -6.24 5.05 8.23
CA GLU A 80 -6.23 3.63 7.86
C GLU A 80 -7.35 3.25 6.89
N CYS A 81 -8.51 3.90 7.01
CA CYS A 81 -9.71 3.57 6.25
C CYS A 81 -10.22 4.69 5.34
N HIS A 82 -9.85 5.94 5.64
CA HIS A 82 -10.36 7.11 4.92
C HIS A 82 -9.36 7.73 3.95
N THR A 83 -8.20 7.11 3.78
CA THR A 83 -7.16 7.53 2.81
C THR A 83 -6.70 6.32 1.99
N THR A 84 -5.93 6.55 0.93
CA THR A 84 -5.41 5.48 0.09
C THR A 84 -4.04 5.02 0.57
N GLY A 85 -3.95 3.79 1.10
CA GLY A 85 -2.67 3.14 1.40
C GLY A 85 -1.88 3.75 2.58
N TYR A 86 -2.55 4.23 3.63
CA TYR A 86 -1.87 4.86 4.76
C TYR A 86 -0.70 4.01 5.31
N GLY A 87 0.49 4.59 5.36
CA GLY A 87 1.70 3.92 5.86
C GLY A 87 2.21 2.76 4.98
N LYS A 88 1.71 2.64 3.75
CA LYS A 88 2.16 1.65 2.75
C LYS A 88 3.01 2.31 1.66
N PRO A 89 3.83 1.54 0.92
CA PRO A 89 4.66 2.07 -0.17
C PRO A 89 3.86 2.86 -1.20
N GLY A 90 4.22 4.12 -1.42
CA GLY A 90 3.52 5.02 -2.36
C GLY A 90 2.13 5.47 -1.90
N GLY A 91 1.68 5.08 -0.70
CA GLY A 91 0.38 5.46 -0.17
C GLY A 91 0.40 6.77 0.62
N PHE A 92 -0.74 7.11 1.21
CA PHE A 92 -0.90 8.31 2.02
C PHE A 92 0.07 8.28 3.21
N GLU A 93 0.75 9.40 3.45
CA GLU A 93 1.68 9.53 4.59
C GLU A 93 1.22 10.61 5.57
N SER A 94 0.82 11.77 5.06
CA SER A 94 0.39 12.90 5.88
C SER A 94 -0.43 13.91 5.07
N GLU A 95 -1.09 14.82 5.78
CA GLU A 95 -1.95 15.85 5.17
C GLU A 95 -1.19 16.88 4.33
N GLU A 96 0.09 17.07 4.61
CA GLU A 96 0.97 18.02 3.93
C GLU A 96 1.42 17.50 2.56
N LYS A 97 1.24 16.20 2.29
CA LYS A 97 1.55 15.57 1.00
C LYS A 97 0.45 15.81 -0.04
N PRO A 98 0.75 15.59 -1.34
CA PRO A 98 -0.19 15.83 -2.43
C PRO A 98 -1.57 15.19 -2.21
N PRO A 99 -2.66 15.84 -2.66
CA PRO A 99 -4.02 15.46 -2.30
C PRO A 99 -4.50 14.14 -2.90
N ASP A 100 -3.79 13.61 -3.90
CA ASP A 100 -4.24 12.49 -4.74
C ASP A 100 -4.45 11.16 -3.98
N LEU A 101 -4.04 11.08 -2.71
CA LEU A 101 -4.17 9.91 -1.83
C LEU A 101 -4.99 10.18 -0.56
N LYS A 102 -5.54 11.40 -0.41
CA LYS A 102 -6.28 11.81 0.80
C LYS A 102 -7.57 11.03 0.97
N ASP A 103 -8.25 10.70 -0.12
CA ASP A 103 -9.50 9.97 -0.08
C ASP A 103 -9.31 8.45 -0.21
N ALA A 104 -10.33 7.69 0.18
CA ALA A 104 -10.40 6.25 0.04
C ALA A 104 -10.67 5.90 -1.44
N GLY A 105 -9.60 5.87 -2.23
CA GLY A 105 -9.61 5.66 -3.67
C GLY A 105 -9.79 4.21 -4.09
N CYS A 106 -9.63 3.98 -5.40
CA CYS A 106 -9.78 2.68 -6.04
C CYS A 106 -8.99 1.57 -5.30
N GLU A 107 -7.76 1.89 -4.93
CA GLU A 107 -6.78 0.96 -4.37
C GLU A 107 -7.06 0.55 -2.92
N VAL A 108 -8.02 1.20 -2.22
CA VAL A 108 -8.50 0.73 -0.90
C VAL A 108 -9.17 -0.64 -1.04
N CYS A 109 -9.91 -0.86 -2.14
CA CYS A 109 -10.53 -2.15 -2.43
C CYS A 109 -9.66 -2.99 -3.38
N HIS A 110 -9.08 -2.34 -4.40
CA HIS A 110 -8.39 -3.02 -5.50
C HIS A 110 -6.91 -3.34 -5.21
N GLY A 111 -6.36 -2.84 -4.10
CA GLY A 111 -4.94 -2.99 -3.75
C GLY A 111 -4.01 -2.08 -4.57
N PRO A 112 -2.68 -2.14 -4.33
CA PRO A 112 -1.70 -1.27 -4.98
C PRO A 112 -1.60 -1.55 -6.49
N GLY A 113 -1.80 -0.50 -7.29
CA GLY A 113 -1.95 -0.59 -8.74
C GLY A 113 -0.66 -0.42 -9.55
N SER A 114 0.50 -0.18 -8.94
CA SER A 114 1.73 0.18 -9.68
C SER A 114 2.08 -0.79 -10.82
N GLN A 115 2.00 -2.09 -10.57
CA GLN A 115 2.32 -3.08 -11.60
C GLN A 115 1.16 -3.32 -12.59
N HIS A 116 -0.07 -3.02 -12.19
CA HIS A 116 -1.23 -3.14 -13.08
C HIS A 116 -1.19 -2.05 -14.15
N ILE A 117 -0.88 -0.80 -13.77
CA ILE A 117 -0.89 0.34 -14.71
C ILE A 117 0.22 0.28 -15.77
N GLU A 118 1.25 -0.56 -15.59
CA GLU A 118 2.32 -0.75 -16.58
C GLU A 118 1.83 -1.38 -17.89
N GLY A 119 0.77 -2.19 -17.84
CA GLY A 119 0.28 -2.93 -19.02
C GLY A 119 -1.19 -3.34 -18.96
N GLY A 120 -1.93 -2.92 -17.94
CA GLY A 120 -3.34 -3.28 -17.75
C GLY A 120 -3.58 -4.73 -17.34
N ASP A 121 -2.56 -5.42 -16.80
CA ASP A 121 -2.64 -6.84 -16.47
C ASP A 121 -3.65 -7.08 -15.33
N PRO A 122 -4.77 -7.78 -15.58
CA PRO A 122 -5.81 -7.99 -14.59
C PRO A 122 -5.40 -8.89 -13.42
N GLU A 123 -4.34 -9.69 -13.55
CA GLU A 123 -3.85 -10.55 -12.46
C GLU A 123 -3.04 -9.78 -11.43
N LYS A 124 -2.62 -8.56 -11.77
CA LYS A 124 -1.79 -7.71 -10.91
C LYS A 124 -2.60 -6.80 -9.98
N ILE A 125 -3.92 -6.82 -10.09
CA ILE A 125 -4.87 -6.03 -9.29
C ILE A 125 -5.99 -6.94 -8.75
N ILE A 126 -6.57 -6.59 -7.61
CA ILE A 126 -7.76 -7.30 -7.11
C ILE A 126 -8.94 -6.87 -7.97
N ARG A 127 -9.60 -7.81 -8.66
CA ARG A 127 -10.78 -7.53 -9.48
C ARG A 127 -12.07 -7.90 -8.77
N ASP A 128 -12.07 -9.08 -8.15
CA ASP A 128 -13.24 -9.64 -7.50
C ASP A 128 -13.22 -9.24 -6.02
N ILE A 129 -13.94 -8.16 -5.72
CA ILE A 129 -14.08 -7.66 -4.34
C ILE A 129 -15.02 -8.59 -3.57
N THR A 130 -14.56 -9.01 -2.41
CA THR A 130 -15.33 -9.84 -1.48
C THR A 130 -15.77 -9.03 -0.26
N MET A 131 -16.66 -9.59 0.56
CA MET A 131 -17.05 -8.98 1.83
C MET A 131 -15.87 -8.79 2.80
N GLU A 132 -14.81 -9.59 2.68
CA GLU A 132 -13.62 -9.47 3.50
C GLU A 132 -12.91 -8.14 3.26
N ASN A 133 -12.82 -7.70 2.00
CA ASN A 133 -12.24 -6.41 1.65
C ASN A 133 -12.99 -5.26 2.36
N CYS A 134 -14.32 -5.31 2.37
CA CYS A 134 -15.16 -4.33 3.05
C CYS A 134 -14.98 -4.34 4.57
N ASN A 135 -14.85 -5.54 5.17
CA ASN A 135 -14.75 -5.74 6.61
C ASN A 135 -13.43 -5.21 7.20
N THR A 136 -12.41 -4.96 6.38
CA THR A 136 -11.18 -4.27 6.81
C THR A 136 -11.49 -2.92 7.49
N CYS A 137 -12.52 -2.22 7.01
CA CYS A 137 -12.94 -0.93 7.53
C CYS A 137 -14.36 -0.91 8.11
N HIS A 138 -15.22 -1.82 7.64
CA HIS A 138 -16.59 -1.96 8.14
C HIS A 138 -16.74 -3.19 9.04
N SER A 139 -15.77 -3.43 9.92
CA SER A 139 -15.88 -4.47 10.95
C SER A 139 -16.96 -4.13 11.97
N LYS A 140 -17.57 -5.15 12.57
CA LYS A 140 -18.62 -5.00 13.59
C LYS A 140 -18.18 -4.03 14.70
N ASP A 141 -17.01 -4.26 15.28
CA ASP A 141 -16.49 -3.47 16.39
C ASP A 141 -16.31 -1.99 16.01
N ARG A 142 -15.80 -1.71 14.80
CA ARG A 142 -15.58 -0.33 14.33
C ARG A 142 -16.90 0.36 13.99
N VAL A 143 -17.85 -0.36 13.41
CA VAL A 143 -19.19 0.16 13.07
C VAL A 143 -19.99 0.48 14.34
N GLU A 144 -19.95 -0.39 15.34
CA GLU A 144 -20.61 -0.20 16.64
C GLU A 144 -20.03 1.00 17.41
N ALA A 145 -18.72 1.24 17.31
CA ALA A 145 -18.06 2.35 17.99
C ALA A 145 -18.53 3.75 17.54
N PHE A 146 -19.07 3.88 16.33
CA PHE A 146 -19.50 5.18 15.77
C PHE A 146 -21.01 5.32 15.59
N ASP A 147 -21.81 4.36 16.11
CA ASP A 147 -23.28 4.26 15.93
C ASP A 147 -23.70 4.47 14.46
N PHE A 148 -22.84 4.04 13.54
CA PHE A 148 -23.00 4.31 12.12
C PHE A 148 -23.62 3.10 11.46
N LYS A 149 -24.80 3.22 10.85
CA LYS A 149 -25.36 2.12 10.06
C LYS A 149 -24.45 1.89 8.85
N PRO A 150 -23.79 0.72 8.70
CA PRO A 150 -22.81 0.52 7.64
C PRO A 150 -23.56 0.56 6.31
N LEU A 151 -23.23 1.56 5.49
CA LEU A 151 -23.71 1.64 4.12
C LEU A 151 -22.85 0.71 3.25
N LEU A 152 -23.05 -0.60 3.44
CA LEU A 152 -22.44 -1.64 2.60
C LEU A 152 -22.76 -1.43 1.11
N PHE A 153 -23.82 -0.66 0.80
CA PHE A 153 -24.27 -0.30 -0.54
C PHE A 153 -24.07 1.19 -0.90
N GLY A 154 -23.21 1.91 -0.18
CA GLY A 154 -23.00 3.36 -0.39
C GLY A 154 -22.24 3.73 -1.67
N GLY A 155 -22.41 2.96 -2.76
CA GLY A 155 -21.71 3.13 -4.03
C GLY A 155 -20.23 2.82 -3.92
N ALA A 156 -19.85 1.57 -4.15
CA ALA A 156 -18.73 1.30 -5.03
C ALA A 156 -19.40 0.84 -6.33
N HIS A 157 -18.91 1.29 -7.49
CA HIS A 157 -19.41 1.01 -8.85
C HIS A 157 -20.87 1.43 -9.17
#